data_AF-A0A1K1QD32-F1
#
_entry.id   AF-A0A1K1QD32-F1
#
_cell.length_a   1.000
_cell.length_b   1.000
_cell.length_c   1.000
_cell.angle_alpha   90.00
_cell.angle_beta   90.00
_cell.angle_gamma   90.00
#
_symmetry.space_group_name_H-M   'P 1'
#
loop_
_entity.id
_entity.type
_entity.pdbx_description
1 polymer ?
#
loop_
_entity_poly.entity_id
_entity_poly.type
_entity_poly.pdbx_seq_one_letter_code
_entity_poly.pdbx_strand_id
1 'polypeptide(L)'
;MKNRKLGLTLSIIGFLIAISGIFFDNLDEGLTVINGMKYLGVFMLISGSLITYFSSQPYTLEFKENDWQETKEGYQILIKNKKHKKNSPLCTILMRNNEGFEEIFTDIQINPDAVLFKISGSTFDGKLIIK
;
A
#
# COMPACT_ATOMS: atom_id res chain seq x y z
N MET A 1 6.43 -2.55 -3.13
CA MET A 1 7.56 -2.96 -2.26
C MET A 1 8.78 -2.03 -2.32
N LYS A 2 9.20 -1.52 -3.49
CA LYS A 2 10.38 -0.64 -3.61
C LYS A 2 10.32 0.61 -2.70
N ASN A 3 9.17 1.28 -2.67
CA ASN A 3 8.96 2.47 -1.83
C ASN A 3 8.93 2.13 -0.33
N ARG A 4 8.38 0.97 0.05
CA ARG A 4 8.38 0.50 1.44
C ARG A 4 9.80 0.22 1.94
N LYS A 5 10.62 -0.44 1.11
CA LYS A 5 12.05 -0.68 1.44
C LYS A 5 12.79 0.66 1.58
N LEU A 6 12.57 1.60 0.66
CA LEU A 6 13.18 2.93 0.72
C LEU A 6 12.77 3.71 1.99
N GLY A 7 11.48 3.72 2.33
CA GLY A 7 10.99 4.36 3.56
C GLY A 7 11.59 3.74 4.82
N LEU A 8 11.71 2.41 4.86
CA LEU A 8 12.32 1.70 5.98
C LEU A 8 13.83 1.99 6.09
N THR A 9 14.57 1.97 4.99
CA THR A 9 15.99 2.36 4.96
C THR A 9 16.17 3.81 5.42
N LEU A 10 15.35 4.74 4.93
CA LEU A 10 15.40 6.15 5.32
C LEU A 10 15.13 6.34 6.82
N SER A 11 14.18 5.57 7.36
CA SER A 11 13.85 5.59 8.79
C SER A 11 15.01 5.09 9.65
N ILE A 12 15.65 3.98 9.26
CA ILE A 12 16.81 3.42 9.98
C ILE A 12 17.98 4.40 9.95
N ILE A 13 18.30 4.98 8.79
CA ILE A 13 19.39 5.95 8.66
C ILE A 13 19.08 7.20 9.50
N GLY A 14 17.86 7.74 9.41
CA GLY A 14 17.42 8.88 10.21
C GLY A 14 17.55 8.63 11.72
N PHE A 15 17.19 7.44 12.18
CA PHE A 15 17.36 7.02 13.57
C PHE A 15 18.82 7.01 14.02
N LEU A 16 19.71 6.42 13.22
CA LEU A 16 21.15 6.40 13.52
C LEU A 16 21.75 7.80 13.57
N ILE A 17 21.35 8.70 12.66
CA ILE A 17 21.80 10.10 12.65
C ILE A 17 21.28 10.84 13.88
N ALA A 18 20.00 10.66 14.24
CA ALA A 18 19.41 11.31 15.41
C ALA A 18 20.09 10.85 16.71
N ILE A 19 20.33 9.54 16.88
CA ILE A 19 21.04 9.00 18.05
C ILE A 19 22.47 9.52 18.11
N SER A 20 23.18 9.53 16.97
CA SER A 20 24.54 10.05 16.92
C SER A 20 24.58 11.52 17.33
N GLY A 21 23.63 12.33 16.82
CA GLY A 21 23.49 13.74 17.21
C GLY A 21 23.21 13.91 18.70
N ILE A 22 22.36 13.07 19.31
CA ILE A 22 22.10 13.09 20.76
C ILE A 22 23.34 12.69 21.56
N PHE A 23 24.06 11.66 21.11
CA PHE A 23 25.26 11.18 21.78
C PHE A 23 26.38 12.23 21.79
N PHE A 24 26.64 12.87 20.64
CA PHE A 24 27.69 13.90 20.54
C PHE A 24 27.33 15.21 21.25
N ASP A 25 26.05 15.57 21.33
CA ASP A 25 25.60 16.76 22.09
C ASP A 25 25.80 16.61 23.60
N ASN A 26 25.83 15.36 24.10
CA ASN A 26 26.16 15.08 25.50
C ASN A 26 27.68 15.06 25.77
N LEU A 27 28.53 15.04 24.73
CA LEU A 27 29.98 14.97 24.85
C LEU A 27 30.67 16.32 24.62
N ASP A 28 30.11 17.16 23.76
CA ASP A 28 30.59 18.51 23.48
C ASP A 28 29.42 19.50 23.59
N GLU A 29 29.55 20.49 24.48
CA GLU A 29 28.55 21.55 24.64
C GLU A 29 28.41 22.37 23.34
N GLY A 30 27.37 22.10 22.56
CA GLY A 30 26.70 23.13 21.77
C GLY A 30 27.34 23.54 20.43
N LEU A 31 27.89 22.61 19.66
CA LEU A 31 28.14 22.88 18.24
C LEU A 31 26.80 22.86 17.46
N THR A 32 26.42 23.98 16.85
CA THR A 32 25.21 24.16 16.02
C THR A 32 25.01 23.04 14.99
N VAL A 33 26.10 22.45 14.50
CA VAL A 33 26.11 21.33 13.56
C VAL A 33 25.50 20.05 14.17
N ILE A 34 25.80 19.77 15.45
CA ILE A 34 25.28 18.59 16.16
C ILE A 34 23.76 18.70 16.35
N ASN A 35 23.28 19.89 16.70
CA ASN A 35 21.84 20.16 16.76
C ASN A 35 21.17 20.01 15.39
N GLY A 36 21.81 20.46 14.30
CA GLY A 36 21.31 20.25 12.94
C GLY A 36 21.16 18.77 12.56
N MET A 37 22.11 17.91 12.98
CA MET A 37 22.03 16.46 12.76
C MET A 37 20.84 15.81 13.45
N LYS A 38 20.53 16.21 14.70
CA LYS A 38 19.37 15.70 15.43
C LYS A 38 18.08 15.95 14.66
N TYR A 39 17.83 17.20 14.26
CA TYR A 39 16.62 17.56 13.52
C TYR A 39 16.56 16.87 12.17
N LEU A 40 17.68 16.80 11.44
CA LEU A 40 17.74 16.10 10.15
C LEU A 40 17.41 14.61 10.30
N GLY A 41 17.95 13.94 11.32
CA GLY A 41 17.63 12.55 11.62
C GLY A 41 16.15 12.33 11.94
N VAL A 42 15.55 13.23 12.74
CA VAL A 42 14.11 13.21 13.04
C VAL A 42 13.26 13.43 11.78
N PHE A 43 13.63 14.37 10.91
CA PHE A 43 12.93 14.59 9.64
C PHE A 43 12.99 13.36 8.74
N MET A 44 14.15 12.71 8.60
CA MET A 44 14.30 11.49 7.82
C MET A 44 13.44 10.34 8.38
N LEU A 45 13.35 10.22 9.71
CA LEU A 45 12.48 9.26 10.39
C LEU A 45 11.01 9.48 10.06
N ILE A 46 10.52 10.71 10.17
CA ILE A 46 9.14 11.08 9.87
C ILE A 46 8.85 10.80 8.38
N SER A 47 9.71 11.26 7.47
CA SER A 47 9.54 11.04 6.03
C SER A 47 9.56 9.54 5.68
N GLY A 48 10.48 8.78 6.25
CA GLY A 48 10.58 7.34 6.01
C GLY A 48 9.35 6.58 6.51
N SER A 49 8.83 6.97 7.67
CA SER A 49 7.61 6.42 8.26
C SER A 49 6.38 6.73 7.40
N LEU A 50 6.25 7.97 6.92
CA LEU A 50 5.17 8.37 6.02
C LEU A 50 5.21 7.59 4.70
N ILE A 51 6.39 7.48 4.06
CA ILE A 51 6.56 6.68 2.84
C ILE A 51 6.14 5.23 3.07
N THR A 52 6.54 4.66 4.22
CA THR A 52 6.19 3.29 4.60
C THR A 52 4.69 3.14 4.80
N TYR A 53 4.06 4.07 5.51
CA TYR A 53 2.62 4.09 5.77
C TYR A 53 1.81 4.15 4.47
N PHE A 54 2.07 5.14 3.62
CA PHE A 54 1.33 5.30 2.36
C PHE A 54 1.57 4.13 1.38
N SER A 55 2.77 3.55 1.37
CA SER A 55 3.05 2.39 0.53
C SER A 55 2.39 1.08 1.00
N SER A 56 1.97 1.03 2.27
CA SER A 56 1.35 -0.14 2.89
C SER A 56 -0.18 -0.12 2.84
N GLN A 57 -0.78 1.03 2.51
CA GLN A 57 -2.24 1.13 2.42
C GLN A 57 -2.80 0.19 1.34
N PRO A 58 -3.88 -0.55 1.62
CA PRO A 58 -4.54 -1.37 0.63
C PRO A 58 -5.22 -0.49 -0.41
N TYR A 59 -5.20 -0.93 -1.67
CA TYR A 59 -6.05 -0.35 -2.69
C TYR A 59 -7.45 -0.93 -2.53
N THR A 60 -8.46 -0.08 -2.47
CA THR A 60 -9.87 -0.49 -2.33
C THR A 60 -10.66 0.08 -3.50
N LEU A 61 -11.47 -0.75 -4.13
CA LEU A 61 -12.37 -0.37 -5.21
C LEU A 61 -13.76 -0.93 -4.90
N GLU A 62 -14.75 -0.04 -4.77
CA GLU A 62 -16.16 -0.45 -4.80
C GLU A 62 -16.62 -0.49 -6.25
N PHE A 63 -17.34 -1.54 -6.60
CA PHE A 63 -17.88 -1.77 -7.94
C PHE A 63 -19.35 -2.13 -7.86
N LYS A 64 -20.06 -1.85 -8.95
CA LYS A 64 -21.48 -2.14 -9.13
C LYS A 64 -21.70 -3.18 -10.23
N GLU A 65 -22.91 -3.70 -10.33
CA GLU A 65 -23.33 -4.59 -11.42
C GLU A 65 -22.97 -4.09 -12.82
N ASN A 66 -23.02 -2.77 -13.05
CA ASN A 66 -22.70 -2.16 -14.34
C ASN A 66 -21.19 -2.02 -14.62
N ASP A 67 -20.32 -2.22 -13.64
CA ASP A 67 -18.87 -2.14 -13.82
C ASP A 67 -18.29 -3.45 -14.40
N TRP A 68 -19.11 -4.49 -14.47
CA TRP A 68 -18.74 -5.79 -15.02
C TRP A 68 -18.67 -5.75 -16.55
N GLN A 69 -17.63 -6.38 -17.09
CA GLN A 69 -17.46 -6.55 -18.52
C GLN A 69 -17.86 -7.97 -18.91
N GLU A 70 -18.83 -8.09 -19.81
CA GLU A 70 -19.23 -9.38 -20.36
C GLU A 70 -18.15 -9.93 -21.29
N THR A 71 -17.92 -11.23 -21.19
CA THR A 71 -16.94 -11.99 -21.97
C THR A 71 -17.54 -13.33 -22.38
N LYS A 72 -16.83 -14.08 -23.24
CA LYS A 72 -17.27 -15.42 -23.66
C LYS A 72 -17.36 -16.44 -22.51
N GLU A 73 -16.65 -16.19 -21.41
CA GLU A 73 -16.53 -17.09 -20.26
C GLU A 73 -17.42 -16.66 -19.07
N GLY A 74 -18.17 -15.55 -19.21
CA GLY A 74 -18.94 -14.94 -18.13
C GLY A 74 -18.63 -13.45 -17.98
N TYR A 75 -18.47 -12.97 -16.75
CA TYR A 75 -18.23 -11.56 -16.45
C TYR A 75 -16.86 -11.36 -15.81
N GLN A 76 -16.22 -10.22 -16.11
CA GLN A 76 -14.93 -9.88 -15.52
C GLN A 76 -14.81 -8.41 -15.11
N ILE A 77 -13.96 -8.15 -14.11
CA ILE A 77 -13.48 -6.82 -13.75
C ILE A 77 -11.96 -6.80 -13.89
N LEU A 78 -11.43 -5.79 -14.60
CA LEU A 78 -10.00 -5.61 -14.83
C LEU A 78 -9.48 -4.36 -14.11
N ILE A 79 -8.49 -4.55 -13.24
CA ILE A 79 -7.82 -3.48 -12.52
C ILE A 79 -6.35 -3.42 -12.93
N LYS A 80 -5.99 -2.38 -13.67
CA LYS A 80 -4.60 -2.15 -14.12
C LYS A 80 -3.66 -1.89 -12.94
N ASN A 81 -2.44 -2.41 -13.01
CA ASN A 81 -1.41 -2.24 -11.99
C ASN A 81 -1.08 -0.76 -11.72
N LYS A 82 -1.17 0.09 -12.74
CA LYS A 82 -1.01 1.56 -12.56
C LYS A 82 -1.99 2.18 -11.55
N LYS A 83 -3.18 1.58 -11.35
CA LYS A 83 -4.18 2.04 -10.38
C LYS A 83 -3.83 1.61 -8.95
N HIS A 84 -3.53 0.33 -8.73
CA HIS A 84 -3.29 -0.20 -7.37
C HIS A 84 -1.83 -0.15 -6.91
N LYS A 85 -0.87 -0.04 -7.83
CA LYS A 85 0.58 0.11 -7.58
C LYS A 85 1.18 -0.98 -6.68
N LYS A 86 0.69 -2.22 -6.79
CA LYS A 86 1.14 -3.38 -5.99
C LYS A 86 1.93 -4.33 -6.87
N ASN A 87 3.13 -4.70 -6.42
CA ASN A 87 4.03 -5.57 -7.18
C ASN A 87 3.65 -7.06 -7.08
N SER A 88 3.04 -7.45 -5.96
CA SER A 88 2.62 -8.83 -5.69
C SER A 88 1.26 -8.74 -4.99
N PRO A 89 0.20 -8.39 -5.75
CA PRO A 89 -1.10 -8.09 -5.18
C PRO A 89 -1.69 -9.34 -4.51
N LEU A 90 -2.14 -9.18 -3.27
CA LEU A 90 -3.07 -10.13 -2.66
C LEU A 90 -4.48 -9.55 -2.76
N CYS A 91 -5.39 -10.28 -3.40
CA CYS A 91 -6.72 -9.79 -3.71
C CYS A 91 -7.78 -10.47 -2.83
N THR A 92 -8.69 -9.67 -2.29
CA THR A 92 -9.87 -10.12 -1.54
C THR A 92 -11.10 -9.48 -2.16
N ILE A 93 -12.12 -10.28 -2.46
CA ILE A 93 -13.37 -9.81 -3.06
C ILE A 93 -14.48 -9.98 -2.06
N LEU A 94 -15.28 -8.93 -1.94
CA LEU A 94 -16.41 -8.85 -1.06
C LEU A 94 -17.67 -8.60 -1.88
N MET A 95 -18.71 -9.38 -1.66
CA MET A 95 -20.04 -9.15 -2.20
C MET A 95 -20.84 -8.33 -1.19
N ARG A 96 -21.64 -7.37 -1.67
CA ARG A 96 -22.56 -6.61 -0.82
C ARG A 96 -23.79 -7.46 -0.50
N ASN A 97 -24.15 -7.54 0.77
CA ASN A 97 -25.39 -8.17 1.25
C ASN A 97 -26.21 -7.17 2.10
N ASN A 98 -27.33 -7.60 2.67
CA ASN A 98 -28.21 -6.74 3.48
C ASN A 98 -27.55 -6.23 4.77
N GLU A 99 -26.52 -6.91 5.25
CA GLU A 99 -25.82 -6.61 6.52
C GLU A 99 -24.48 -5.88 6.30
N GLY A 100 -24.01 -5.78 5.06
CA GLY A 100 -22.75 -5.14 4.71
C GLY A 100 -22.02 -5.84 3.57
N PHE A 101 -20.82 -6.35 3.87
CA PHE A 101 -19.93 -6.99 2.90
C PHE A 101 -19.49 -8.36 3.41
N GLU A 102 -19.55 -9.37 2.54
CA GLU A 102 -19.14 -10.74 2.82
C GLU A 102 -18.07 -11.18 1.83
N GLU A 103 -17.01 -11.83 2.33
CA GLU A 103 -15.93 -12.34 1.49
C GLU A 103 -16.39 -13.54 0.67
N ILE A 104 -16.10 -13.52 -0.62
CA ILE A 104 -16.42 -14.61 -1.54
C ILE A 104 -15.16 -15.15 -2.21
N PHE A 105 -15.17 -16.45 -2.49
CA PHE A 105 -14.09 -17.12 -3.21
C PHE A 105 -14.43 -17.24 -4.69
N THR A 106 -13.45 -16.92 -5.52
CA THR A 106 -13.64 -16.81 -6.96
C THR A 106 -12.31 -16.79 -7.70
N ASP A 107 -12.35 -16.89 -9.03
CA ASP A 107 -11.14 -16.93 -9.85
C ASP A 107 -10.54 -15.53 -9.98
N ILE A 108 -9.29 -15.40 -9.50
CA ILE A 108 -8.50 -14.18 -9.57
C ILE A 108 -7.23 -14.49 -10.35
N GLN A 109 -7.10 -13.84 -11.51
CA GLN A 109 -5.93 -13.97 -12.36
C GLN A 109 -5.04 -12.74 -12.20
N ILE A 110 -3.81 -12.95 -11.75
CA ILE A 110 -2.83 -11.88 -11.57
C ILE A 110 -1.86 -11.90 -12.76
N ASN A 111 -1.97 -10.88 -13.60
CA ASN A 111 -1.05 -10.63 -14.70
C ASN A 111 -0.04 -9.54 -14.34
N PRO A 112 1.10 -9.44 -15.05
CA PRO A 112 2.10 -8.40 -14.81
C PRO A 112 1.53 -6.97 -14.82
N ASP A 113 0.55 -6.73 -15.70
CA ASP A 113 -0.03 -5.41 -15.95
C ASP A 113 -1.38 -5.17 -15.27
N ALA A 114 -2.05 -6.20 -14.76
CA ALA A 114 -3.40 -6.09 -14.22
C ALA A 114 -3.78 -7.28 -13.33
N VAL A 115 -4.72 -7.02 -12.42
CA VAL A 115 -5.51 -8.06 -11.75
C VAL A 115 -6.83 -8.20 -12.50
N LEU A 116 -7.20 -9.43 -12.85
CA LEU A 116 -8.51 -9.78 -13.39
C LEU A 116 -9.26 -10.59 -12.35
N PHE A 117 -10.51 -10.23 -12.16
CA PHE A 117 -11.47 -10.97 -11.38
C PHE A 117 -12.53 -11.50 -12.34
N LYS A 118 -12.79 -12.82 -12.33
CA LYS A 118 -13.73 -13.48 -13.24
C LYS A 118 -14.80 -14.25 -12.47
N ILE A 119 -16.04 -14.20 -12.98
CA ILE A 119 -17.14 -15.05 -12.54
C ILE A 119 -17.90 -15.61 -13.74
N SER A 120 -18.41 -16.83 -13.61
CA SER A 120 -19.28 -17.46 -14.62
C SER A 120 -20.77 -17.29 -14.33
N GLY A 121 -21.12 -16.74 -13.15
CA GLY A 121 -22.49 -16.58 -12.66
C GLY A 121 -23.09 -15.21 -12.99
N SER A 122 -23.81 -14.63 -12.03
CA SER A 122 -24.43 -13.31 -12.14
C SER A 122 -23.51 -12.20 -11.65
N THR A 123 -23.61 -11.01 -12.24
CA THR A 123 -22.98 -9.79 -11.73
C THR A 123 -23.57 -9.41 -10.36
N PHE A 124 -22.81 -8.62 -9.60
CA PHE A 124 -23.23 -8.14 -8.29
C PHE A 124 -22.47 -6.87 -7.90
N ASP A 125 -23.02 -6.16 -6.92
CA ASP A 125 -22.36 -5.03 -6.24
C ASP A 125 -21.37 -5.51 -5.19
N GLY A 126 -20.17 -4.94 -5.15
CA GLY A 126 -19.12 -5.44 -4.27
C GLY A 126 -17.96 -4.49 -4.03
N LYS A 127 -16.94 -5.03 -3.36
CA LYS A 127 -15.69 -4.35 -3.05
C LYS A 127 -14.52 -5.28 -3.31
N LEU A 128 -13.52 -4.78 -4.02
CA LEU A 128 -12.23 -5.42 -4.21
C LEU A 128 -11.18 -4.73 -3.35
N ILE A 129 -10.41 -5.52 -2.60
CA ILE A 129 -9.28 -5.06 -1.80
C ILE A 129 -8.01 -5.70 -2.37
N ILE A 130 -7.00 -4.88 -2.66
CA ILE A 130 -5.69 -5.32 -3.17
C ILE A 130 -4.60 -4.85 -2.21
N LYS A 131 -3.90 -5.79 -1.57
CA LYS A 131 -2.84 -5.53 -0.58
C LYS A 131 -1.45 -5.54 -1.20
#